data_AF-A0A834D3I3-F1
#
_entry.id   AF-A0A834D3I3-F1
#
_cell.length_a   1.000
_cell.length_b   1.000
_cell.length_c   1.000
_cell.angle_alpha   90.00
_cell.angle_beta   90.00
_cell.angle_gamma   90.00
#
_symmetry.space_group_name_H-M   'P 1'
#
loop_
_entity.id
_entity.type
_entity.pdbx_description
1 polymer ?
#
loop_
_entity_poly.entity_id
_entity_poly.type
_entity_poly.pdbx_seq_one_letter_code
_entity_poly.pdbx_strand_id
1 'polypeptide(L)'
;MGANNPLWPHPLVKSQRFNQFRVGKLSRLYEQNEFGVWEIFLPNNADGSPPIPHGSRVKIRMDTSSGIKDSIPAWIKFSVQAPGEIPYNGIYYDPPEEEKYVFKHPRPKKPKSIRIYESHVGMSSTEPKINTYVNFRDDVLPRIKRLGYNAVQIMAIQEHSYYASFGYHVTNFFAPSSRCGTPDDLKSLVDRAHELGLLVLMDIVHSHASNNVLDGLNMFDGTDSHYFHSGSRGYHWMWDSRLFNYGSWEVLRFLLSNARWWLEEYRFDGFRFDGVTSMMYTHHGLQVAFTGNYSEYFGFTTDVDAVIYLMLVNDVIHGLHPEAVSIGEDVSGMPTFCIPVEDGGVGFDYRLHMAIADKWIELLKKRDED
;
A
#
# COMPACT_ATOMS: atom_id res chain seq x y z
N MET A 1 25.03 -12.01 30.26
CA MET A 1 25.04 -11.37 28.93
C MET A 1 23.73 -11.77 28.26
N GLY A 2 22.68 -11.00 28.54
CA GLY A 2 21.32 -11.26 28.06
C GLY A 2 20.97 -10.25 26.97
N ALA A 3 20.43 -10.75 25.87
CA ALA A 3 19.98 -9.96 24.75
C ALA A 3 18.80 -9.05 25.18
N ASN A 4 19.00 -7.74 25.07
CA ASN A 4 17.94 -6.76 25.17
C ASN A 4 17.12 -6.82 23.88
N ASN A 5 16.06 -7.60 23.92
CA ASN A 5 14.96 -7.51 22.97
C ASN A 5 14.07 -6.36 23.46
N PRO A 6 13.97 -5.21 22.76
CA PRO A 6 13.10 -4.13 23.21
C PRO A 6 11.65 -4.52 22.92
N LEU A 7 11.03 -5.19 23.89
CA LEU A 7 9.59 -5.30 24.02
C LEU A 7 9.05 -3.89 24.27
N TRP A 8 8.29 -3.39 23.31
CA TRP A 8 7.56 -2.12 23.38
C TRP A 8 6.61 -2.12 24.58
N PRO A 9 6.80 -1.23 25.59
CA PRO A 9 5.72 -0.90 26.50
C PRO A 9 4.86 0.20 25.84
N HIS A 10 3.54 0.01 25.82
CA HIS A 10 2.57 1.03 25.40
C HIS A 10 2.76 2.32 26.23
N PRO A 11 3.08 3.45 25.57
CA PRO A 11 2.14 4.56 25.47
C PRO A 11 1.98 5.07 24.03
N LEU A 12 0.76 5.50 23.68
CA LEU A 12 0.43 6.05 22.35
C LEU A 12 1.14 7.40 22.13
N VAL A 13 2.31 7.38 21.49
CA VAL A 13 2.87 8.54 20.78
C VAL A 13 2.41 8.46 19.34
N LYS A 14 1.49 9.34 18.94
CA LYS A 14 1.09 9.48 17.53
C LYS A 14 1.89 10.64 16.95
N SER A 15 2.99 10.33 16.26
CA SER A 15 3.86 11.31 15.59
C SER A 15 3.48 11.45 14.11
N GLN A 16 2.90 12.58 13.68
CA GLN A 16 2.73 12.89 12.25
C GLN A 16 2.82 14.41 11.98
N ARG A 17 3.44 14.82 10.85
CA ARG A 17 3.75 16.21 10.44
C ARG A 17 2.56 16.99 9.90
N PHE A 18 2.03 18.02 10.58
CA PHE A 18 0.82 18.77 10.19
C PHE A 18 0.81 20.27 10.59
N ASN A 19 -0.36 20.92 10.60
CA ASN A 19 -0.63 22.24 11.19
C ASN A 19 -1.90 22.18 12.07
N GLN A 20 -1.70 22.28 13.39
CA GLN A 20 -2.67 22.28 14.50
C GLN A 20 -3.62 21.07 14.59
N PHE A 21 -4.10 20.75 15.79
CA PHE A 21 -5.00 19.62 16.04
C PHE A 21 -6.15 20.01 16.98
N ARG A 22 -7.38 19.52 16.77
CA ARG A 22 -8.40 19.40 17.85
C ARG A 22 -9.16 18.05 17.86
N VAL A 23 -8.98 17.21 18.90
CA VAL A 23 -9.94 16.13 19.23
C VAL A 23 -10.99 16.72 20.16
N GLY A 24 -12.17 17.11 19.68
CA GLY A 24 -13.27 17.59 20.56
C GLY A 24 -12.80 18.59 21.65
N LYS A 25 -13.21 18.38 22.91
CA LYS A 25 -12.84 19.23 24.08
C LYS A 25 -11.34 19.24 24.44
N LEU A 26 -10.47 18.51 23.73
CA LEU A 26 -9.04 18.34 24.06
C LEU A 26 -8.11 19.22 23.21
N SER A 27 -8.61 20.35 22.71
CA SER A 27 -7.94 21.26 21.75
C SER A 27 -6.65 21.96 22.22
N ARG A 28 -6.03 21.56 23.34
CA ARG A 28 -4.87 22.23 23.96
C ARG A 28 -3.66 21.30 24.22
N LEU A 29 -3.66 20.08 23.68
CA LEU A 29 -2.72 19.03 24.11
C LEU A 29 -1.72 18.56 23.05
N TYR A 30 -1.61 19.24 21.91
CA TYR A 30 -0.65 18.85 20.89
C TYR A 30 0.59 19.74 20.90
N GLU A 31 1.75 19.11 20.87
CA GLU A 31 3.04 19.78 20.73
C GLU A 31 3.58 19.53 19.32
N GLN A 32 4.00 20.60 18.64
CA GLN A 32 4.65 20.52 17.34
C GLN A 32 6.17 20.55 17.56
N ASN A 33 6.88 19.54 17.07
CA ASN A 33 8.34 19.55 17.09
C ASN A 33 8.93 20.40 15.95
N GLU A 34 10.25 20.58 15.95
CA GLU A 34 10.97 21.41 14.96
C GLU A 34 10.82 20.94 13.51
N PHE A 35 10.49 19.67 13.31
CA PHE A 35 10.23 19.09 11.99
C PHE A 35 8.77 19.24 11.57
N GLY A 36 7.92 19.91 12.35
CA GLY A 36 6.50 20.11 12.05
C GLY A 36 5.61 18.91 12.41
N VAL A 37 6.15 17.89 13.09
CA VAL A 37 5.43 16.70 13.60
C VAL A 37 4.64 17.07 14.84
N TRP A 38 3.34 16.80 14.83
CA TRP A 38 2.45 16.99 15.96
C TRP A 38 2.34 15.68 16.73
N GLU A 39 2.43 15.80 18.04
CA GLU A 39 2.35 14.70 18.97
C GLU A 39 1.33 15.03 20.07
N ILE A 40 0.64 14.01 20.54
CA ILE A 40 -0.20 14.07 21.74
C ILE A 40 0.04 12.81 22.55
N PHE A 41 0.11 12.98 23.86
CA PHE A 41 0.05 11.89 24.82
C PHE A 41 -1.34 11.86 25.47
N LEU A 42 -2.03 10.73 25.34
CA LEU A 42 -3.30 10.48 26.02
C LEU A 42 -3.05 9.40 27.08
N PRO A 43 -3.11 9.72 28.39
CA PRO A 43 -2.97 8.69 29.43
C PRO A 43 -4.15 7.73 29.39
N ASN A 44 -3.93 6.51 29.87
CA ASN A 44 -5.02 5.56 30.11
C ASN A 44 -6.06 6.13 31.08
N ASN A 45 -7.28 5.63 30.98
CA ASN A 45 -8.35 5.93 31.91
C ASN A 45 -7.99 5.43 33.32
N ALA A 46 -8.73 5.89 34.34
CA ALA A 46 -8.47 5.52 35.74
C ALA A 46 -8.58 3.99 36.01
N ASP A 47 -9.32 3.26 35.18
CA ASP A 47 -9.45 1.80 35.21
C ASP A 47 -8.35 1.06 34.44
N GLY A 48 -7.38 1.79 33.86
CA GLY A 48 -6.29 1.25 33.06
C GLY A 48 -6.61 1.04 31.57
N SER A 49 -7.87 1.26 31.15
CA SER A 49 -8.27 1.09 29.74
C SER A 49 -7.70 2.18 28.82
N PRO A 50 -7.52 1.91 27.51
CA PRO A 50 -7.07 2.91 26.56
C PRO A 50 -8.03 4.10 26.47
N PRO A 51 -7.52 5.33 26.27
CA PRO A 51 -8.35 6.54 26.21
C PRO A 51 -9.21 6.63 24.95
N ILE A 52 -8.86 5.86 23.90
CA ILE A 52 -9.64 5.74 22.67
C ILE A 52 -10.08 4.27 22.58
N PRO A 53 -11.37 3.96 22.76
CA PRO A 53 -11.86 2.58 22.65
C PRO A 53 -11.66 2.02 21.25
N HIS A 54 -11.36 0.72 21.14
CA HIS A 54 -11.38 -0.01 19.87
C HIS A 54 -12.68 0.24 19.10
N GLY A 55 -12.59 0.38 17.78
CA GLY A 55 -13.75 0.60 16.91
C GLY A 55 -14.27 2.05 16.90
N SER A 56 -13.68 2.94 17.70
CA SER A 56 -14.06 4.36 17.71
C SER A 56 -13.69 5.04 16.39
N ARG A 57 -14.59 5.90 15.90
CA ARG A 57 -14.30 6.79 14.77
C ARG A 57 -13.31 7.87 15.20
N VAL A 58 -12.29 8.11 14.39
CA VAL A 58 -11.25 9.10 14.62
C VAL A 58 -10.98 9.92 13.36
N LYS A 59 -10.80 11.22 13.56
CA LYS A 59 -10.29 12.15 12.58
C LYS A 59 -9.24 13.03 13.24
N ILE A 60 -8.36 13.59 12.42
CA ILE A 60 -7.52 14.72 12.82
C ILE A 60 -8.20 16.01 12.36
N ARG A 61 -8.12 17.06 13.16
CA ARG A 61 -8.69 18.38 12.84
C ARG A 61 -7.57 19.40 12.74
N MET A 62 -7.26 19.87 11.55
CA MET A 62 -6.19 20.82 11.27
C MET A 62 -6.71 22.24 11.09
N ASP A 63 -5.96 23.22 11.58
CA ASP A 63 -6.16 24.63 11.26
C ASP A 63 -5.19 25.00 10.14
N THR A 64 -5.72 25.12 8.92
CA THR A 64 -4.93 25.35 7.72
C THR A 64 -5.09 26.80 7.27
N SER A 65 -4.22 27.27 6.38
CA SER A 65 -4.37 28.59 5.75
C SER A 65 -5.72 28.76 5.01
N SER A 66 -6.34 27.66 4.60
CA SER A 66 -7.65 27.62 3.94
C SER A 66 -8.83 27.43 4.91
N GLY A 67 -8.57 27.36 6.22
CA GLY A 67 -9.56 27.12 7.27
C GLY A 67 -9.44 25.75 7.93
N ILE A 68 -10.46 25.39 8.71
CA ILE A 68 -10.48 24.13 9.46
C ILE A 68 -10.73 22.96 8.51
N LYS A 69 -9.86 21.94 8.59
CA LYS A 69 -9.98 20.70 7.82
C LYS A 69 -10.00 19.49 8.76
N ASP A 70 -10.97 18.60 8.56
CA ASP A 70 -10.98 17.29 9.20
C ASP A 70 -10.51 16.22 8.20
N SER A 71 -9.49 15.45 8.56
CA SER A 71 -8.91 14.39 7.71
C SER A 71 -8.88 13.05 8.44
N ILE A 72 -8.91 11.96 7.68
CA ILE A 72 -8.52 10.65 8.21
C ILE A 72 -7.01 10.66 8.49
N PRO A 73 -6.51 10.15 9.62
CA PRO A 73 -5.07 10.10 9.88
C PRO A 73 -4.34 9.34 8.75
N ALA A 74 -3.23 9.89 8.23
CA ALA A 74 -2.52 9.31 7.09
C ALA A 74 -2.05 7.85 7.32
N TRP A 75 -1.84 7.49 8.59
CA TRP A 75 -1.40 6.16 9.05
C TRP A 75 -2.52 5.38 9.74
N ILE A 76 -3.79 5.65 9.41
CA ILE A 76 -4.91 4.88 9.97
C ILE A 76 -4.79 3.41 9.55
N LYS A 77 -5.06 2.50 10.49
CA LYS A 77 -4.97 1.04 10.26
C LYS A 77 -6.27 0.44 9.71
N PHE A 78 -7.37 1.18 9.80
CA PHE A 78 -8.67 0.75 9.29
C PHE A 78 -9.56 1.95 9.04
N SER A 79 -10.35 1.93 7.97
CA SER A 79 -11.30 3.00 7.65
C SER A 79 -12.53 2.40 7.01
N VAL A 80 -13.71 2.92 7.35
CA VAL A 80 -15.00 2.35 6.92
C VAL A 80 -15.89 3.46 6.41
N GLN A 81 -16.62 3.19 5.32
CA GLN A 81 -17.76 3.99 4.89
C GLN A 81 -19.03 3.40 5.51
N ALA A 82 -19.65 4.14 6.44
CA ALA A 82 -20.88 3.68 7.06
C ALA A 82 -22.04 3.75 6.07
N PRO A 83 -23.05 2.86 6.17
CA PRO A 83 -24.22 2.90 5.31
C PRO A 83 -24.90 4.29 5.33
N GLY A 84 -25.10 4.87 4.15
CA GLY A 84 -25.71 6.19 4.00
C GLY A 84 -24.78 7.39 4.20
N GLU A 85 -23.51 7.17 4.58
CA GLU A 85 -22.51 8.23 4.62
C GLU A 85 -21.75 8.33 3.28
N ILE A 86 -21.46 9.55 2.86
CA ILE A 86 -20.61 9.80 1.68
C ILE A 86 -19.14 9.57 2.04
N PRO A 87 -18.55 10.25 3.06
CA PRO A 87 -17.13 10.10 3.35
C PRO A 87 -16.83 8.83 4.16
N TYR A 88 -15.59 8.39 4.06
CA TYR A 88 -15.02 7.39 4.95
C TYR A 88 -14.74 7.99 6.34
N ASN A 89 -14.66 7.11 7.33
CA ASN A 89 -14.20 7.45 8.67
C ASN A 89 -13.00 6.58 9.02
N GLY A 90 -11.96 7.20 9.59
CA GLY A 90 -10.89 6.44 10.23
C GLY A 90 -11.41 5.73 11.46
N ILE A 91 -11.03 4.47 11.63
CA ILE A 91 -11.40 3.63 12.78
C ILE A 91 -10.14 3.35 13.59
N TYR A 92 -10.18 3.67 14.88
CA TYR A 92 -9.12 3.26 15.79
C TYR A 92 -9.18 1.74 16.00
N TYR A 93 -8.31 1.04 15.28
CA TYR A 93 -8.26 -0.42 15.25
C TYR A 93 -7.16 -0.94 16.18
N ASP A 94 -7.57 -1.32 17.38
CA ASP A 94 -6.72 -1.91 18.41
C ASP A 94 -7.53 -2.95 19.22
N PRO A 95 -7.90 -4.09 18.61
CA PRO A 95 -8.80 -5.06 19.24
C PRO A 95 -8.22 -5.59 20.57
N PRO A 96 -9.07 -6.02 21.53
CA PRO A 96 -8.62 -6.70 22.73
C PRO A 96 -7.68 -7.86 22.42
N GLU A 97 -6.79 -8.22 23.34
CA GLU A 97 -5.76 -9.24 23.11
C GLU A 97 -6.36 -10.61 22.77
N GLU A 98 -7.52 -10.92 23.35
CA GLU A 98 -8.31 -12.12 23.09
C GLU A 98 -8.98 -12.16 21.71
N GLU A 99 -9.15 -11.02 21.06
CA GLU A 99 -9.76 -10.88 19.73
C GLU A 99 -8.72 -10.73 18.61
N LYS A 100 -7.47 -10.37 18.95
CA LYS A 100 -6.38 -10.22 17.97
C LYS A 100 -6.10 -11.54 17.26
N TYR A 101 -5.95 -11.47 15.94
CA TYR A 101 -5.54 -12.64 15.19
C TYR A 101 -4.08 -13.01 15.48
N VAL A 102 -3.85 -14.27 15.84
CA VAL A 102 -2.51 -14.85 16.02
C VAL A 102 -2.24 -15.83 14.90
N PHE A 103 -1.23 -15.53 14.08
CA PHE A 103 -0.77 -16.43 13.02
C PHE A 103 -0.30 -17.77 13.58
N LYS A 104 -0.71 -18.85 12.95
CA LYS A 104 -0.43 -20.23 13.37
C LYS A 104 0.54 -20.93 12.44
N HIS A 105 0.68 -20.44 11.20
CA HIS A 105 1.45 -21.10 10.17
C HIS A 105 2.71 -20.29 9.81
N PRO A 106 3.84 -20.97 9.53
CA PRO A 106 5.02 -20.31 9.02
C PRO A 106 4.84 -19.95 7.54
N ARG A 107 5.56 -18.92 7.10
CA ARG A 107 5.67 -18.58 5.68
C ARG A 107 6.25 -19.78 4.89
N PRO A 108 5.72 -20.10 3.71
CA PRO A 108 6.34 -21.09 2.82
C PRO A 108 7.72 -20.63 2.36
N LYS A 109 8.59 -21.58 1.98
CA LYS A 109 9.90 -21.25 1.38
C LYS A 109 9.74 -20.70 -0.03
N LYS A 110 10.65 -19.81 -0.48
CA LYS A 110 10.66 -19.30 -1.85
C LYS A 110 10.82 -20.47 -2.84
N PRO A 111 9.87 -20.68 -3.77
CA PRO A 111 9.98 -21.75 -4.75
C PRO A 111 11.01 -21.39 -5.83
N LYS A 112 11.58 -22.40 -6.48
CA LYS A 112 12.49 -22.20 -7.64
C LYS A 112 11.85 -21.45 -8.81
N SER A 113 10.54 -21.58 -8.96
CA SER A 113 9.76 -20.88 -9.98
C SER A 113 8.39 -20.58 -9.43
N ILE A 114 7.93 -19.36 -9.65
CA ILE A 114 6.64 -18.88 -9.17
C ILE A 114 5.55 -19.11 -10.22
N ARG A 115 4.42 -19.64 -9.78
CA ARG A 115 3.19 -19.83 -10.54
C ARG A 115 2.12 -19.10 -9.77
N ILE A 116 1.80 -17.90 -10.26
CA ILE A 116 0.96 -16.93 -9.58
C ILE A 116 -0.47 -17.07 -10.05
N TYR A 117 -1.41 -17.18 -9.10
CA TYR A 117 -2.82 -16.96 -9.36
C TYR A 117 -3.15 -15.52 -8.96
N GLU A 118 -3.39 -14.65 -9.93
CA GLU A 118 -3.82 -13.27 -9.66
C GLU A 118 -5.31 -13.21 -9.32
N SER A 119 -5.65 -12.40 -8.34
CA SER A 119 -6.99 -12.36 -7.76
C SER A 119 -7.37 -11.01 -7.18
N HIS A 120 -8.67 -10.74 -7.20
CA HIS A 120 -9.29 -9.61 -6.50
C HIS A 120 -10.39 -10.15 -5.59
N VAL A 121 -10.26 -9.95 -4.27
CA VAL A 121 -11.17 -10.55 -3.27
C VAL A 121 -12.62 -10.16 -3.53
N GLY A 122 -12.91 -8.87 -3.69
CA GLY A 122 -14.28 -8.37 -3.81
C GLY A 122 -15.11 -8.96 -4.97
N MET A 123 -14.49 -9.37 -6.09
CA MET A 123 -15.19 -9.93 -7.26
C MET A 123 -15.08 -11.46 -7.37
N SER A 124 -14.59 -12.13 -6.32
CA SER A 124 -14.39 -13.58 -6.32
C SER A 124 -15.65 -14.40 -6.00
N SER A 125 -16.76 -13.72 -5.72
CA SER A 125 -18.06 -14.34 -5.44
C SER A 125 -18.75 -14.80 -6.73
N THR A 126 -19.49 -15.91 -6.67
CA THR A 126 -20.41 -16.32 -7.75
C THR A 126 -21.70 -15.51 -7.78
N GLU A 127 -22.03 -14.83 -6.68
CA GLU A 127 -23.15 -13.90 -6.57
C GLU A 127 -22.71 -12.46 -6.88
N PRO A 128 -23.60 -11.58 -7.37
CA PRO A 128 -23.31 -10.18 -7.68
C PRO A 128 -23.21 -9.32 -6.40
N LYS A 129 -22.24 -9.63 -5.56
CA LYS A 129 -21.93 -8.93 -4.30
C LYS A 129 -20.43 -8.80 -4.12
N ILE A 130 -20.02 -7.89 -3.25
CA ILE A 130 -18.62 -7.80 -2.81
C ILE A 130 -18.36 -9.01 -1.90
N ASN A 131 -17.41 -9.87 -2.28
CA ASN A 131 -17.01 -11.01 -1.46
C ASN A 131 -16.11 -10.60 -0.30
N THR A 132 -15.95 -11.50 0.67
CA THR A 132 -15.16 -11.24 1.89
C THR A 132 -13.82 -11.96 1.88
N TYR A 133 -12.87 -11.50 2.71
CA TYR A 133 -11.61 -12.18 2.96
C TYR A 133 -11.84 -13.61 3.48
N VAL A 134 -12.80 -13.79 4.38
CA VAL A 134 -13.17 -15.11 4.95
C VAL A 134 -13.69 -16.07 3.88
N ASN A 135 -14.56 -15.61 2.98
CA ASN A 135 -15.07 -16.47 1.91
C ASN A 135 -13.97 -16.79 0.88
N PHE A 136 -13.13 -15.80 0.53
CA PHE A 136 -11.98 -16.07 -0.35
C PHE A 136 -11.02 -17.10 0.26
N ARG A 137 -10.75 -16.96 1.57
CA ARG A 137 -9.93 -17.89 2.35
C ARG A 137 -10.45 -19.32 2.27
N ASP A 138 -11.75 -19.51 2.46
CA ASP A 138 -12.35 -20.83 2.61
C ASP A 138 -12.70 -21.49 1.26
N ASP A 139 -13.13 -20.69 0.27
CA ASP A 139 -13.64 -21.23 -1.00
C ASP A 139 -12.62 -21.15 -2.14
N VAL A 140 -11.83 -20.07 -2.19
CA VAL A 140 -10.96 -19.77 -3.35
C VAL A 140 -9.55 -20.31 -3.15
N LEU A 141 -8.93 -20.13 -1.98
CA LEU A 141 -7.58 -20.64 -1.73
C LEU A 141 -7.44 -22.15 -1.95
N PRO A 142 -8.38 -23.02 -1.51
CA PRO A 142 -8.29 -24.45 -1.80
C PRO A 142 -8.35 -24.75 -3.30
N ARG A 143 -9.12 -23.97 -4.08
CA ARG A 143 -9.16 -24.09 -5.54
C ARG A 143 -7.81 -23.73 -6.15
N ILE A 144 -7.21 -22.62 -5.75
CA ILE A 144 -5.89 -22.18 -6.22
C ILE A 144 -4.86 -23.28 -5.97
N LYS A 145 -4.85 -23.83 -4.75
CA LYS A 145 -3.95 -24.94 -4.40
C LYS A 145 -4.17 -26.18 -5.26
N ARG A 146 -5.42 -26.61 -5.47
CA ARG A 146 -5.75 -27.78 -6.30
C ARG A 146 -5.32 -27.62 -7.77
N LEU A 147 -5.32 -26.39 -8.29
CA LEU A 147 -4.86 -26.07 -9.64
C LEU A 147 -3.33 -26.11 -9.81
N GLY A 148 -2.56 -26.24 -8.71
CA GLY A 148 -1.09 -26.40 -8.77
C GLY A 148 -0.29 -25.10 -8.72
N TYR A 149 -0.95 -23.97 -8.47
CA TYR A 149 -0.28 -22.70 -8.16
C TYR A 149 0.47 -22.79 -6.82
N ASN A 150 1.53 -22.00 -6.70
CA ASN A 150 2.32 -21.91 -5.46
C ASN A 150 2.42 -20.47 -4.90
N ALA A 151 1.80 -19.51 -5.58
CA ALA A 151 1.64 -18.15 -5.10
C ALA A 151 0.26 -17.61 -5.50
N VAL A 152 -0.28 -16.70 -4.69
CA VAL A 152 -1.45 -15.89 -5.00
C VAL A 152 -1.03 -14.42 -4.99
N GLN A 153 -1.36 -13.68 -6.05
CA GLN A 153 -1.27 -12.22 -6.09
C GLN A 153 -2.64 -11.67 -5.71
N ILE A 154 -2.71 -10.87 -4.66
CA ILE A 154 -3.97 -10.28 -4.19
C ILE A 154 -3.92 -8.78 -4.45
N MET A 155 -4.78 -8.36 -5.37
CA MET A 155 -4.98 -6.98 -5.75
C MET A 155 -5.93 -6.26 -4.78
N ALA A 156 -5.94 -4.93 -4.84
CA ALA A 156 -6.93 -4.09 -4.17
C ALA A 156 -7.00 -4.26 -2.63
N ILE A 157 -5.87 -4.54 -1.98
CA ILE A 157 -5.77 -4.64 -0.51
C ILE A 157 -5.73 -3.27 0.14
N GLN A 158 -4.88 -2.34 -0.31
CA GLN A 158 -4.85 -0.99 0.26
C GLN A 158 -6.21 -0.31 0.05
N GLU A 159 -6.73 0.35 1.08
CA GLU A 159 -8.07 0.93 1.01
C GLU A 159 -8.15 2.01 -0.08
N HIS A 160 -9.24 1.95 -0.84
CA HIS A 160 -9.53 2.80 -1.99
C HIS A 160 -11.02 3.12 -1.98
N SER A 161 -11.41 4.40 -2.04
CA SER A 161 -12.82 4.80 -1.94
C SER A 161 -13.63 4.53 -3.21
N TYR A 162 -12.98 4.45 -4.37
CA TYR A 162 -13.63 4.14 -5.64
C TYR A 162 -13.45 2.66 -6.00
N TYR A 163 -14.48 1.83 -5.80
CA TYR A 163 -14.39 0.38 -6.01
C TYR A 163 -13.99 -0.01 -7.45
N ALA A 164 -14.48 0.71 -8.45
CA ALA A 164 -14.14 0.46 -9.85
C ALA A 164 -12.73 0.95 -10.26
N SER A 165 -11.96 1.54 -9.33
CA SER A 165 -10.52 1.75 -9.52
C SER A 165 -9.71 0.46 -9.50
N PHE A 166 -10.32 -0.67 -9.13
CA PHE A 166 -9.65 -1.96 -9.01
C PHE A 166 -8.50 -1.97 -7.99
N GLY A 167 -8.51 -1.03 -7.04
CA GLY A 167 -7.46 -0.87 -6.04
C GLY A 167 -6.41 0.19 -6.37
N TYR A 168 -6.36 0.70 -7.60
CA TYR A 168 -5.27 1.58 -8.04
C TYR A 168 -5.34 2.99 -7.45
N HIS A 169 -6.54 3.49 -7.12
CA HIS A 169 -6.68 4.81 -6.50
C HIS A 169 -6.74 4.72 -4.97
N VAL A 170 -5.60 4.44 -4.35
CA VAL A 170 -5.47 4.27 -2.89
C VAL A 170 -5.74 5.57 -2.14
N THR A 171 -6.51 5.48 -1.06
CA THR A 171 -6.80 6.57 -0.13
C THR A 171 -6.11 6.40 1.22
N ASN A 172 -6.17 5.20 1.82
CA ASN A 172 -5.61 4.92 3.15
C ASN A 172 -4.60 3.76 3.08
N PHE A 173 -3.32 4.11 2.92
CA PHE A 173 -2.24 3.19 2.54
C PHE A 173 -1.94 2.08 3.56
N PHE A 174 -2.24 2.30 4.83
CA PHE A 174 -2.01 1.36 5.93
C PHE A 174 -3.26 0.54 6.30
N ALA A 175 -4.41 0.85 5.69
CA ALA A 175 -5.67 0.21 5.97
C ALA A 175 -5.99 -0.84 4.89
N PRO A 176 -6.34 -2.08 5.27
CA PRO A 176 -6.89 -3.03 4.32
C PRO A 176 -8.30 -2.58 3.94
N SER A 177 -8.74 -2.88 2.70
CA SER A 177 -10.04 -2.44 2.24
C SER A 177 -11.16 -3.06 3.07
N SER A 178 -11.92 -2.19 3.73
CA SER A 178 -12.98 -2.55 4.68
C SER A 178 -14.17 -3.26 4.05
N ARG A 179 -14.35 -3.14 2.72
CA ARG A 179 -15.46 -3.77 2.01
C ARG A 179 -15.39 -5.29 2.03
N CYS A 180 -14.19 -5.85 2.18
CA CYS A 180 -13.98 -7.30 2.20
C CYS A 180 -13.91 -7.89 3.62
N GLY A 181 -13.88 -7.05 4.67
CA GLY A 181 -13.80 -7.50 6.06
C GLY A 181 -12.83 -6.67 6.90
N THR A 182 -12.50 -7.21 8.07
CA THR A 182 -11.60 -6.58 9.05
C THR A 182 -10.11 -6.84 8.73
N PRO A 183 -9.18 -6.08 9.33
CA PRO A 183 -7.77 -6.41 9.35
C PRO A 183 -7.47 -7.86 9.78
N ASP A 184 -8.16 -8.37 10.79
CA ASP A 184 -7.94 -9.73 11.29
C ASP A 184 -8.49 -10.81 10.34
N ASP A 185 -9.56 -10.51 9.59
CA ASP A 185 -10.02 -11.39 8.51
C ASP A 185 -8.97 -11.54 7.40
N LEU A 186 -8.28 -10.45 7.04
CA LEU A 186 -7.18 -10.49 6.07
C LEU A 186 -5.99 -11.30 6.62
N LYS A 187 -5.61 -11.12 7.88
CA LYS A 187 -4.56 -11.96 8.51
C LYS A 187 -4.94 -13.44 8.45
N SER A 188 -6.20 -13.77 8.71
CA SER A 188 -6.69 -15.14 8.61
C SER A 188 -6.63 -15.73 7.19
N LEU A 189 -6.84 -14.90 6.17
CA LEU A 189 -6.67 -15.30 4.77
C LEU A 189 -5.22 -15.64 4.49
N VAL A 190 -4.28 -14.77 4.87
CA VAL A 190 -2.84 -14.98 4.66
C VAL A 190 -2.36 -16.23 5.38
N ASP A 191 -2.73 -16.42 6.65
CA ASP A 191 -2.32 -17.59 7.45
C ASP A 191 -2.83 -18.90 6.83
N ARG A 192 -4.06 -18.91 6.31
CA ARG A 192 -4.60 -20.08 5.61
C ARG A 192 -3.88 -20.35 4.29
N ALA A 193 -3.49 -19.32 3.55
CA ALA A 193 -2.68 -19.51 2.35
C ALA A 193 -1.33 -20.14 2.70
N HIS A 194 -0.70 -19.69 3.81
CA HIS A 194 0.53 -20.29 4.34
C HIS A 194 0.34 -21.75 4.76
N GLU A 195 -0.76 -22.09 5.41
CA GLU A 195 -1.12 -23.48 5.73
C GLU A 195 -1.17 -24.37 4.48
N LEU A 196 -1.70 -23.82 3.38
CA LEU A 196 -1.79 -24.50 2.08
C LEU A 196 -0.44 -24.49 1.32
N GLY A 197 0.61 -23.89 1.88
CA GLY A 197 1.91 -23.76 1.24
C GLY A 197 1.89 -22.84 0.02
N LEU A 198 1.09 -21.77 0.06
CA LEU A 198 1.02 -20.73 -0.97
C LEU A 198 1.70 -19.46 -0.46
N LEU A 199 2.60 -18.89 -1.26
CA LEU A 199 3.05 -17.52 -1.03
C LEU A 199 1.90 -16.55 -1.31
N VAL A 200 1.80 -15.48 -0.54
CA VAL A 200 0.82 -14.40 -0.72
C VAL A 200 1.56 -13.12 -1.07
N LEU A 201 1.40 -12.67 -2.30
CA LEU A 201 1.91 -11.39 -2.78
C LEU A 201 0.79 -10.36 -2.77
N MET A 202 1.13 -9.12 -2.43
CA MET A 202 0.20 -8.00 -2.40
C MET A 202 0.54 -6.99 -3.49
N ASP A 203 -0.47 -6.42 -4.15
CA ASP A 203 -0.28 -5.20 -4.94
C ASP A 203 0.01 -4.04 -3.99
N ILE A 204 1.14 -3.37 -4.20
CA ILE A 204 1.51 -2.16 -3.49
C ILE A 204 1.56 -0.99 -4.48
N VAL A 205 0.65 -0.03 -4.28
CA VAL A 205 0.46 1.09 -5.19
C VAL A 205 1.16 2.30 -4.63
N HIS A 206 2.47 2.39 -4.88
CA HIS A 206 3.28 3.53 -4.46
C HIS A 206 3.59 4.51 -5.60
N SER A 207 3.09 4.25 -6.81
CA SER A 207 3.28 5.12 -7.97
C SER A 207 2.49 6.42 -7.89
N HIS A 208 1.34 6.41 -7.21
CA HIS A 208 0.45 7.56 -7.07
C HIS A 208 -0.51 7.37 -5.88
N ALA A 209 -1.29 8.41 -5.57
CA ALA A 209 -2.41 8.36 -4.63
C ALA A 209 -3.67 8.94 -5.26
N SER A 210 -4.84 8.53 -4.74
CA SER A 210 -6.12 9.13 -5.10
C SER A 210 -6.11 10.65 -4.92
N ASN A 211 -6.74 11.38 -5.84
CA ASN A 211 -6.99 12.82 -5.70
C ASN A 211 -8.14 13.14 -4.73
N ASN A 212 -8.75 12.16 -4.05
CA ASN A 212 -9.82 12.38 -3.09
C ASN A 212 -9.31 13.12 -1.83
N VAL A 213 -9.82 14.34 -1.63
CA VAL A 213 -9.44 15.26 -0.54
C VAL A 213 -10.12 14.91 0.80
N LEU A 214 -11.26 14.23 0.77
CA LEU A 214 -12.06 13.93 1.98
C LEU A 214 -11.59 12.63 2.66
N ASP A 215 -11.22 11.64 1.86
CA ASP A 215 -10.99 10.27 2.34
C ASP A 215 -9.52 9.83 2.30
N GLY A 216 -8.66 10.60 1.62
CA GLY A 216 -7.28 10.20 1.32
C GLY A 216 -6.24 11.26 1.65
N LEU A 217 -5.02 11.02 1.15
CA LEU A 217 -3.86 11.87 1.40
C LEU A 217 -3.89 13.23 0.68
N ASN A 218 -4.79 13.44 -0.27
CA ASN A 218 -4.79 14.67 -1.07
C ASN A 218 -5.07 15.91 -0.21
N MET A 219 -4.29 16.97 -0.48
CA MET A 219 -4.35 18.25 0.22
C MET A 219 -4.23 18.11 1.75
N PHE A 220 -3.45 17.13 2.23
CA PHE A 220 -3.54 16.65 3.61
C PHE A 220 -3.54 17.77 4.65
N ASP A 221 -2.52 18.64 4.63
CA ASP A 221 -2.33 19.79 5.51
C ASP A 221 -2.94 21.10 4.97
N GLY A 222 -3.78 21.01 3.94
CA GLY A 222 -4.35 22.13 3.21
C GLY A 222 -3.49 22.62 2.04
N THR A 223 -2.29 22.07 1.83
CA THR A 223 -1.41 22.40 0.70
C THR A 223 -1.38 21.30 -0.35
N ASP A 224 -1.02 21.66 -1.58
CA ASP A 224 -0.88 20.67 -2.66
C ASP A 224 0.43 19.88 -2.57
N SER A 225 1.38 20.22 -1.70
CA SER A 225 2.76 19.73 -1.76
C SER A 225 3.24 19.00 -0.50
N HIS A 226 2.31 18.57 0.36
CA HIS A 226 2.67 17.86 1.60
C HIS A 226 3.33 16.49 1.34
N TYR A 227 2.59 15.53 0.80
CA TYR A 227 3.10 14.21 0.39
C TYR A 227 3.55 14.17 -1.08
N PHE A 228 3.19 15.20 -1.84
CA PHE A 228 3.22 15.20 -3.29
C PHE A 228 4.07 16.35 -3.82
N HIS A 229 4.46 16.29 -5.10
CA HIS A 229 4.95 17.49 -5.76
C HIS A 229 3.83 18.54 -5.91
N SER A 230 4.19 19.81 -6.05
CA SER A 230 3.25 20.89 -6.38
C SER A 230 3.04 20.99 -7.90
N GLY A 231 1.91 21.58 -8.31
CA GLY A 231 1.63 21.91 -9.70
C GLY A 231 1.57 20.68 -10.62
N SER A 232 2.01 20.84 -11.88
CA SER A 232 1.92 19.79 -12.90
C SER A 232 2.75 18.54 -12.57
N ARG A 233 3.91 18.70 -11.92
CA ARG A 233 4.74 17.57 -11.48
C ARG A 233 4.03 16.71 -10.42
N GLY A 234 3.07 17.28 -9.69
CA GLY A 234 2.29 16.61 -8.64
C GLY A 234 1.04 15.89 -9.11
N TYR A 235 0.77 15.85 -10.42
CA TYR A 235 -0.50 15.37 -10.96
C TYR A 235 -0.32 14.50 -12.20
N HIS A 236 -0.87 13.28 -12.14
CA HIS A 236 -0.87 12.34 -13.24
C HIS A 236 -2.17 12.46 -14.06
N TRP A 237 -2.13 13.25 -15.14
CA TRP A 237 -3.34 13.64 -15.88
C TRP A 237 -4.13 12.48 -16.49
N MET A 238 -3.46 11.41 -16.94
CA MET A 238 -4.13 10.23 -17.52
C MET A 238 -4.85 9.40 -16.46
N TRP A 239 -4.40 9.47 -15.20
CA TRP A 239 -4.97 8.71 -14.08
C TRP A 239 -5.73 9.59 -13.10
N ASP A 240 -5.89 10.89 -13.38
CA ASP A 240 -6.50 11.86 -12.46
C ASP A 240 -6.04 11.70 -10.98
N SER A 241 -4.72 11.63 -10.76
CA SER A 241 -4.15 11.21 -9.47
C SER A 241 -2.98 12.08 -9.01
N ARG A 242 -2.58 11.97 -7.73
CA ARG A 242 -1.47 12.72 -7.13
C ARG A 242 -0.16 11.94 -7.16
N LEU A 243 0.95 12.62 -7.44
CA LEU A 243 2.28 12.02 -7.55
C LEU A 243 3.17 12.36 -6.36
N PHE A 244 3.72 11.34 -5.72
CA PHE A 244 4.56 11.46 -4.52
C PHE A 244 5.83 12.27 -4.79
N ASN A 245 6.27 13.01 -3.77
CA ASN A 245 7.60 13.60 -3.76
C ASN A 245 8.58 12.64 -3.09
N TYR A 246 9.16 11.71 -3.85
CA TYR A 246 10.04 10.66 -3.34
C TYR A 246 11.33 11.20 -2.70
N GLY A 247 11.75 12.43 -3.02
CA GLY A 247 12.89 13.10 -2.39
C GLY A 247 12.61 13.63 -0.98
N SER A 248 11.35 13.61 -0.53
CA SER A 248 10.97 14.06 0.82
C SER A 248 11.19 12.97 1.86
N TRP A 249 11.89 13.31 2.95
CA TRP A 249 12.21 12.36 4.03
C TRP A 249 10.98 11.71 4.66
N GLU A 250 9.91 12.48 4.88
CA GLU A 250 8.68 11.95 5.48
C GLU A 250 7.85 11.13 4.49
N VAL A 251 8.00 11.35 3.18
CA VAL A 251 7.42 10.49 2.13
C VAL A 251 8.19 9.16 2.08
N LEU A 252 9.52 9.19 2.14
CA LEU A 252 10.34 7.97 2.26
C LEU A 252 9.95 7.20 3.51
N ARG A 253 9.86 7.86 4.67
CA ARG A 253 9.41 7.23 5.93
C ARG A 253 8.04 6.59 5.76
N PHE A 254 7.08 7.29 5.17
CA PHE A 254 5.73 6.80 4.94
C PHE A 254 5.73 5.53 4.07
N LEU A 255 6.33 5.58 2.89
CA LEU A 255 6.27 4.48 1.92
C LEU A 255 7.14 3.27 2.33
N LEU A 256 8.32 3.49 2.90
CA LEU A 256 9.17 2.40 3.41
C LEU A 256 8.52 1.71 4.62
N SER A 257 7.93 2.51 5.53
CA SER A 257 7.19 1.94 6.66
C SER A 257 5.93 1.22 6.19
N ASN A 258 5.31 1.64 5.09
CA ASN A 258 4.16 0.95 4.51
C ASN A 258 4.54 -0.44 3.98
N ALA A 259 5.64 -0.55 3.24
CA ALA A 259 6.14 -1.85 2.81
C ALA A 259 6.44 -2.78 4.01
N ARG A 260 7.12 -2.27 5.04
CA ARG A 260 7.37 -3.01 6.28
C ARG A 260 6.08 -3.41 7.00
N TRP A 261 5.10 -2.51 7.08
CA TRP A 261 3.81 -2.75 7.72
C TRP A 261 3.11 -3.98 7.14
N TRP A 262 3.02 -4.07 5.81
CA TRP A 262 2.40 -5.21 5.15
C TRP A 262 3.22 -6.52 5.28
N LEU A 263 4.55 -6.43 5.30
CA LEU A 263 5.43 -7.60 5.55
C LEU A 263 5.33 -8.13 6.98
N GLU A 264 5.30 -7.27 7.99
CA GLU A 264 5.36 -7.70 9.39
C GLU A 264 3.97 -7.97 9.98
N GLU A 265 3.02 -7.04 9.81
CA GLU A 265 1.70 -7.13 10.45
C GLU A 265 0.80 -8.17 9.79
N TYR A 266 0.81 -8.24 8.46
CA TYR A 266 -0.06 -9.12 7.67
C TYR A 266 0.67 -10.33 7.09
N ARG A 267 1.99 -10.38 7.23
CA ARG A 267 2.83 -11.48 6.77
C ARG A 267 2.72 -11.78 5.27
N PHE A 268 2.54 -10.77 4.43
CA PHE A 268 2.68 -10.94 2.97
C PHE A 268 4.10 -11.36 2.60
N ASP A 269 4.26 -12.29 1.65
CA ASP A 269 5.53 -12.88 1.20
C ASP A 269 6.26 -12.05 0.16
N GLY A 270 5.76 -10.85 -0.13
CA GLY A 270 6.30 -9.97 -1.13
C GLY A 270 5.25 -9.10 -1.77
N PHE A 271 5.64 -8.39 -2.82
CA PHE A 271 4.80 -7.39 -3.46
C PHE A 271 4.91 -7.42 -4.97
N ARG A 272 3.84 -7.01 -5.62
CA ARG A 272 3.92 -6.38 -6.94
C ARG A 272 3.82 -4.87 -6.76
N PHE A 273 4.81 -4.13 -7.24
CA PHE A 273 4.75 -2.68 -7.35
C PHE A 273 4.07 -2.32 -8.66
N ASP A 274 2.94 -1.61 -8.57
CA ASP A 274 2.15 -1.21 -9.74
C ASP A 274 2.53 0.16 -10.27
N GLY A 275 2.52 0.30 -11.59
CA GLY A 275 2.82 1.56 -12.28
C GLY A 275 4.28 1.99 -12.15
N VAL A 276 5.24 1.05 -12.11
CA VAL A 276 6.67 1.38 -11.93
C VAL A 276 7.21 2.20 -13.09
N THR A 277 6.72 1.97 -14.32
CA THR A 277 7.03 2.86 -15.46
C THR A 277 6.64 4.31 -15.18
N SER A 278 5.50 4.56 -14.53
CA SER A 278 5.10 5.93 -14.17
C SER A 278 6.05 6.55 -13.15
N MET A 279 6.67 5.74 -12.30
CA MET A 279 7.61 6.21 -11.28
C MET A 279 8.96 6.58 -11.89
N MET A 280 9.50 5.72 -12.75
CA MET A 280 10.89 5.84 -13.22
C MET A 280 11.14 6.99 -14.21
N TYR A 281 10.08 7.57 -14.79
CA TYR A 281 10.21 8.63 -15.77
C TYR A 281 9.27 9.80 -15.47
N THR A 282 9.75 11.03 -15.68
CA THR A 282 8.98 12.26 -15.51
C THR A 282 7.86 12.43 -16.54
N HIS A 283 7.94 11.74 -17.69
CA HIS A 283 6.85 11.63 -18.65
C HIS A 283 5.93 10.41 -18.39
N HIS A 284 6.22 9.61 -17.37
CA HIS A 284 5.42 8.48 -16.91
C HIS A 284 5.19 7.37 -17.96
N GLY A 285 6.04 7.30 -18.98
CA GLY A 285 5.82 6.43 -20.15
C GLY A 285 4.64 6.83 -21.05
N LEU A 286 4.00 7.98 -20.79
CA LEU A 286 2.87 8.45 -21.60
C LEU A 286 3.36 9.07 -22.90
N GLN A 287 2.73 8.69 -24.02
CA GLN A 287 3.05 9.18 -25.36
C GLN A 287 4.53 9.00 -25.75
N VAL A 288 5.20 8.01 -25.16
CA VAL A 288 6.60 7.64 -25.45
C VAL A 288 6.62 6.19 -25.91
N ALA A 289 7.44 5.92 -26.92
CA ALA A 289 7.78 4.56 -27.34
C ALA A 289 9.16 4.21 -26.79
N PHE A 290 9.31 2.97 -26.31
CA PHE A 290 10.60 2.41 -25.91
C PHE A 290 11.08 1.48 -27.01
N THR A 291 12.09 1.92 -27.76
CA THR A 291 12.67 1.17 -28.88
C THR A 291 13.76 0.21 -28.43
N GLY A 292 14.23 0.35 -27.19
CA GLY A 292 15.40 -0.34 -26.65
C GLY A 292 16.68 0.49 -26.74
N ASN A 293 16.61 1.73 -27.23
CA ASN A 293 17.74 2.65 -27.21
C ASN A 293 18.01 3.13 -25.77
N TYR A 294 19.26 3.00 -25.31
CA TYR A 294 19.62 3.25 -23.91
C TYR A 294 19.41 4.71 -23.48
N SER A 295 19.41 5.67 -24.43
CA SER A 295 19.10 7.07 -24.14
C SER A 295 17.65 7.32 -23.70
N GLU A 296 16.73 6.39 -23.98
CA GLU A 296 15.33 6.47 -23.56
C GLU A 296 15.16 6.12 -22.08
N TYR A 297 16.09 5.31 -21.54
CA TYR A 297 16.07 4.83 -20.16
C TYR A 297 16.92 5.70 -19.23
N PHE A 298 18.05 6.21 -19.75
CA PHE A 298 19.06 6.91 -18.97
C PHE A 298 19.26 8.34 -19.50
N GLY A 299 18.62 9.31 -18.86
CA GLY A 299 18.72 10.71 -19.24
C GLY A 299 18.03 11.64 -18.23
N PHE A 300 17.83 12.90 -18.63
CA PHE A 300 17.15 13.89 -17.78
C PHE A 300 15.66 13.60 -17.53
N THR A 301 15.09 12.67 -18.29
CA THR A 301 13.71 12.22 -18.11
C THR A 301 13.56 11.12 -17.06
N THR A 302 14.65 10.46 -16.67
CA THR A 302 14.66 9.47 -15.58
C THR A 302 14.44 10.17 -14.25
N ASP A 303 13.42 9.76 -13.49
CA ASP A 303 13.17 10.29 -12.15
C ASP A 303 14.07 9.59 -11.14
N VAL A 304 15.19 10.23 -10.80
CA VAL A 304 16.20 9.67 -9.90
C VAL A 304 15.66 9.51 -8.47
N ASP A 305 14.79 10.42 -8.00
CA ASP A 305 14.22 10.32 -6.65
C ASP A 305 13.35 9.07 -6.53
N ALA A 306 12.56 8.78 -7.56
CA ALA A 306 11.73 7.58 -7.62
C ALA A 306 12.58 6.29 -7.74
N VAL A 307 13.63 6.29 -8.57
CA VAL A 307 14.55 5.13 -8.69
C VAL A 307 15.25 4.85 -7.36
N ILE A 308 15.73 5.89 -6.66
CA ILE A 308 16.33 5.74 -5.31
C ILE A 308 15.31 5.15 -4.34
N TYR A 309 14.07 5.64 -4.34
CA TYR A 309 13.02 5.06 -3.51
C TYR A 309 12.81 3.55 -3.80
N LEU A 310 12.77 3.17 -5.09
CA LEU A 310 12.61 1.77 -5.50
C LEU A 310 13.81 0.89 -5.08
N MET A 311 15.03 1.43 -5.12
CA MET A 311 16.22 0.74 -4.60
C MET A 311 16.12 0.55 -3.08
N LEU A 312 15.79 1.62 -2.35
CA LEU A 312 15.66 1.58 -0.89
C LEU A 312 14.57 0.61 -0.42
N VAL A 313 13.41 0.60 -1.08
CA VAL A 313 12.32 -0.29 -0.67
C VAL A 313 12.65 -1.76 -0.97
N ASN A 314 13.33 -2.06 -2.09
CA ASN A 314 13.81 -3.42 -2.36
C ASN A 314 14.88 -3.85 -1.36
N ASP A 315 15.81 -2.98 -0.98
CA ASP A 315 16.80 -3.27 0.07
C ASP A 315 16.13 -3.55 1.42
N VAL A 316 15.14 -2.75 1.82
CA VAL A 316 14.36 -2.96 3.05
C VAL A 316 13.58 -4.28 3.01
N ILE A 317 12.91 -4.59 1.90
CA ILE A 317 12.12 -5.82 1.75
C ILE A 317 13.02 -7.06 1.95
N HIS A 318 14.15 -7.12 1.24
CA HIS A 318 15.06 -8.26 1.29
C HIS A 318 15.88 -8.30 2.58
N GLY A 319 16.22 -7.14 3.16
CA GLY A 319 16.90 -7.06 4.45
C GLY A 319 16.04 -7.54 5.62
N LEU A 320 14.72 -7.26 5.59
CA LEU A 320 13.77 -7.77 6.58
C LEU A 320 13.40 -9.23 6.32
N HIS A 321 13.24 -9.62 5.05
CA HIS A 321 12.81 -10.96 4.67
C HIS A 321 13.52 -11.42 3.39
N PRO A 322 14.67 -12.11 3.50
CA PRO A 322 15.49 -12.51 2.34
C PRO A 322 14.77 -13.42 1.32
N GLU A 323 13.75 -14.16 1.78
CA GLU A 323 12.95 -15.05 0.93
C GLU A 323 11.74 -14.32 0.29
N ALA A 324 11.62 -13.00 0.47
CA ALA A 324 10.53 -12.24 -0.13
C ALA A 324 10.63 -12.23 -1.66
N VAL A 325 9.51 -11.90 -2.30
CA VAL A 325 9.44 -11.73 -3.75
C VAL A 325 9.00 -10.31 -4.09
N SER A 326 9.83 -9.54 -4.79
CA SER A 326 9.42 -8.24 -5.34
C SER A 326 9.27 -8.30 -6.86
N ILE A 327 8.10 -7.89 -7.36
CA ILE A 327 7.76 -7.86 -8.78
C ILE A 327 7.49 -6.41 -9.18
N GLY A 328 8.10 -5.94 -10.25
CA GLY A 328 7.78 -4.62 -10.81
C GLY A 328 6.88 -4.71 -12.04
N GLU A 329 5.80 -3.94 -12.04
CA GLU A 329 5.00 -3.67 -13.24
C GLU A 329 5.67 -2.54 -14.05
N ASP A 330 6.55 -2.94 -14.96
CA ASP A 330 7.21 -2.03 -15.92
C ASP A 330 6.89 -2.46 -17.35
N VAL A 331 6.35 -1.54 -18.16
CA VAL A 331 6.19 -1.72 -19.61
C VAL A 331 7.43 -1.29 -20.40
N SER A 332 8.29 -0.43 -19.83
CA SER A 332 9.35 0.24 -20.59
C SER A 332 10.48 -0.67 -21.06
N GLY A 333 10.84 -1.65 -20.23
CA GLY A 333 11.98 -2.51 -20.53
C GLY A 333 13.27 -2.08 -19.84
N MET A 334 13.21 -1.25 -18.77
CA MET A 334 14.41 -0.63 -18.18
C MET A 334 15.52 -1.68 -17.90
N PRO A 335 16.74 -1.48 -18.45
CA PRO A 335 17.88 -2.34 -18.13
C PRO A 335 18.20 -2.32 -16.63
N THR A 336 18.82 -3.39 -16.12
CA THR A 336 19.20 -3.59 -14.70
C THR A 336 18.06 -3.53 -13.66
N PHE A 337 16.81 -3.48 -14.12
CA PHE A 337 15.63 -3.42 -13.24
C PHE A 337 15.52 -4.61 -12.28
N CYS A 338 15.83 -5.82 -12.77
CA CYS A 338 15.83 -7.05 -11.98
C CYS A 338 17.23 -7.51 -11.53
N ILE A 339 18.16 -6.57 -11.35
CA ILE A 339 19.50 -6.84 -10.80
C ILE A 339 19.54 -6.37 -9.35
N PRO A 340 20.24 -7.05 -8.43
CA PRO A 340 20.36 -6.64 -7.03
C PRO A 340 20.85 -5.20 -6.87
N VAL A 341 20.42 -4.54 -5.79
CA VAL A 341 20.81 -3.15 -5.48
C VAL A 341 22.33 -3.03 -5.28
N GLU A 342 22.94 -4.02 -4.61
CA GLU A 342 24.39 -4.08 -4.38
C GLU A 342 25.23 -4.16 -5.66
N ASP A 343 24.64 -4.67 -6.75
CA ASP A 343 25.26 -4.76 -8.08
C ASP A 343 24.95 -3.53 -8.96
N GLY A 344 24.25 -2.53 -8.42
CA GLY A 344 23.84 -1.32 -9.13
C GLY A 344 22.53 -1.44 -9.93
N GLY A 345 21.72 -2.46 -9.64
CA GLY A 345 20.35 -2.57 -10.16
C GLY A 345 19.29 -1.90 -9.29
N VAL A 346 18.02 -1.99 -9.72
CA VAL A 346 16.88 -1.45 -8.96
C VAL A 346 16.43 -2.39 -7.83
N GLY A 347 16.77 -3.69 -7.91
CA GLY A 347 16.57 -4.66 -6.84
C GLY A 347 15.30 -5.52 -6.92
N PHE A 348 14.54 -5.46 -8.02
CA PHE A 348 13.37 -6.34 -8.19
C PHE A 348 13.79 -7.78 -8.49
N ASP A 349 13.05 -8.78 -8.01
CA ASP A 349 13.28 -10.18 -8.43
C ASP A 349 12.76 -10.45 -9.86
N TYR A 350 11.58 -9.89 -10.17
CA TYR A 350 10.88 -10.14 -11.43
C TYR A 350 10.30 -8.84 -12.01
N ARG A 351 10.07 -8.86 -13.32
CA ARG A 351 9.23 -7.90 -14.03
C ARG A 351 8.10 -8.61 -14.74
N LEU A 352 6.95 -7.95 -14.88
CA LEU A 352 5.90 -8.46 -15.75
C LEU A 352 6.28 -8.30 -17.22
N HIS A 353 6.04 -9.34 -18.02
CA HIS A 353 6.27 -9.31 -19.47
C HIS A 353 5.00 -8.87 -20.20
N MET A 354 4.65 -7.59 -20.05
CA MET A 354 3.32 -7.06 -20.39
C MET A 354 2.97 -7.15 -21.89
N ALA A 355 3.96 -7.09 -22.78
CA ALA A 355 3.76 -7.17 -24.23
C ALA A 355 3.22 -8.52 -24.75
N ILE A 356 3.28 -9.60 -23.96
CA ILE A 356 2.79 -10.92 -24.41
C ILE A 356 1.27 -10.91 -24.60
N ALA A 357 0.54 -10.27 -23.68
CA ALA A 357 -0.91 -10.19 -23.75
C ALA A 357 -1.37 -9.44 -25.01
N ASP A 358 -0.72 -8.31 -25.32
CA ASP A 358 -0.98 -7.53 -26.53
C ASP A 358 -0.81 -8.37 -27.79
N LYS A 359 0.23 -9.22 -27.84
CA LYS A 359 0.48 -10.05 -29.01
C LYS A 359 -0.62 -11.08 -29.24
N TRP A 360 -1.12 -11.71 -28.17
CA TRP A 360 -2.26 -12.63 -28.28
C TRP A 360 -3.53 -11.91 -28.72
N ILE A 361 -3.80 -10.71 -28.20
CA ILE A 361 -4.96 -9.90 -28.62
C ILE A 361 -4.85 -9.53 -30.10
N GLU A 362 -3.67 -9.11 -30.57
CA GLU A 362 -3.43 -8.80 -31.98
C GLU A 362 -3.71 -10.02 -32.88
N LEU A 363 -3.13 -11.18 -32.54
CA LEU A 363 -3.28 -12.40 -33.32
C LEU A 363 -4.73 -12.90 -33.35
N LEU A 364 -5.45 -12.85 -32.22
CA LEU A 364 -6.83 -13.35 -32.12
C LEU A 364 -7.86 -12.39 -32.74
N LYS A 365 -7.50 -11.11 -32.95
CA LYS A 365 -8.38 -10.15 -33.64
C LYS A 365 -8.27 -10.21 -35.16
N LYS A 366 -7.15 -10.71 -35.70
CA LYS A 366 -7.00 -10.95 -37.14
C LYS A 366 -7.93 -12.09 -37.55
N ARG A 367 -8.73 -11.89 -38.60
CA ARG A 367 -9.55 -12.96 -39.20
C ARG A 367 -8.67 -13.75 -40.17
N ASP A 368 -8.99 -15.01 -40.42
CA ASP A 368 -8.25 -15.87 -41.37
C ASP A 368 -8.21 -15.32 -42.82
N GLU A 369 -9.00 -14.30 -43.14
CA GLU A 369 -9.09 -13.67 -44.46
C GLU A 369 -8.22 -12.38 -44.60
N ASP A 370 -7.60 -11.90 -43.51
CA ASP A 370 -6.67 -10.75 -43.46
C ASP A 370 -5.22 -11.23 -43.21
#